data_AF-A0A380ZFY9-F1
#
_entry.id   AF-A0A380ZFY9-F1
#
_cell.length_a   1.000
_cell.length_b   1.000
_cell.length_c   1.000
_cell.angle_alpha   90.00
_cell.angle_beta   90.00
_cell.angle_gamma   90.00
#
_symmetry.space_group_name_H-M   'P 1'
#
loop_
_entity.id
_entity.type
_entity.pdbx_description
1 polymer ?
#
loop_
_entity_poly.entity_id
_entity_poly.type
_entity_poly.pdbx_seq_one_letter_code
_entity_poly.pdbx_strand_id
1 'polypeptide(L)'
;MHAVTRPYAHEIFEKCLGFSPATVMNGIPLLDFGGGHPDPNLVYAKGLYDLLMSDHAPDLGAASDGDRDRNLIIGRKHYIAPSDSLAIMAANALLDKGYRERVF
;
A
#
# COMPACT_ATOMS: atom_id res chain seq x y z
N MET A 1 7.59 -5.15 -3.60
CA MET A 1 7.81 -6.60 -3.75
C MET A 1 7.93 -7.01 -5.21
N HIS A 2 8.31 -6.10 -6.13
CA HIS A 2 8.59 -6.41 -7.54
C HIS A 2 7.49 -7.20 -8.29
N ALA A 3 6.23 -7.00 -7.87
CA ALA A 3 5.07 -7.67 -8.43
C ALA A 3 4.77 -7.25 -9.87
N VAL A 4 4.13 -8.14 -10.65
CA VAL A 4 3.85 -7.96 -12.08
C VAL A 4 3.08 -6.68 -12.40
N THR A 5 2.25 -6.26 -11.47
CA THR A 5 1.36 -5.11 -11.60
C THR A 5 2.00 -3.80 -11.11
N ARG A 6 3.28 -3.76 -10.74
CA ARG A 6 3.91 -2.53 -10.22
C ARG A 6 3.90 -1.32 -11.19
N PRO A 7 3.87 -1.47 -12.53
CA PRO A 7 3.69 -0.33 -13.45
C PRO A 7 2.42 0.49 -13.19
N TYR A 8 1.36 -0.14 -12.66
CA TYR A 8 0.13 0.56 -12.28
C TYR A 8 0.36 1.57 -11.14
N ALA A 9 1.30 1.30 -10.22
CA ALA A 9 1.59 2.25 -9.15
C ALA A 9 2.25 3.52 -9.68
N HIS A 10 3.18 3.40 -10.63
CA HIS A 10 3.77 4.57 -11.29
C HIS A 10 2.73 5.37 -12.08
N GLU A 11 1.88 4.66 -12.85
CA GLU A 11 0.84 5.31 -13.64
C GLU A 11 -0.16 6.06 -12.75
N ILE A 12 -0.70 5.38 -11.73
CA ILE A 12 -1.74 5.96 -10.87
C ILE A 12 -1.16 7.03 -9.95
N PHE A 13 -0.14 6.71 -9.15
CA PHE A 13 0.32 7.63 -8.10
C PHE A 13 1.19 8.76 -8.64
N GLU A 14 2.21 8.46 -9.44
CA GLU A 14 3.17 9.48 -9.89
C GLU A 14 2.62 10.27 -11.09
N LYS A 15 1.99 9.61 -12.09
CA LYS A 15 1.50 10.31 -13.29
C LYS A 15 0.09 10.87 -13.15
N CYS A 16 -0.89 10.09 -12.72
CA CYS A 16 -2.29 10.55 -12.64
C CYS A 16 -2.55 11.43 -11.42
N LEU A 17 -2.02 11.05 -10.24
CA LEU A 17 -2.24 11.77 -8.99
C LEU A 17 -1.13 12.77 -8.65
N GLY A 18 -0.03 12.78 -9.42
CA GLY A 18 1.03 13.79 -9.29
C GLY A 18 1.94 13.64 -8.08
N PHE A 19 2.07 12.42 -7.53
CA PHE A 19 2.97 12.16 -6.41
C PHE A 19 4.42 12.38 -6.86
N SER A 20 5.27 12.82 -5.94
CA SER A 20 6.68 13.04 -6.25
C SER A 20 7.34 11.77 -6.80
N PRO A 21 8.23 11.87 -7.79
CA PRO A 21 9.00 10.74 -8.27
C PRO A 21 9.71 10.01 -7.13
N ALA A 22 9.82 8.69 -7.25
CA ALA A 22 10.38 7.79 -6.24
C ALA A 22 9.50 7.53 -5.01
N THR A 23 8.23 7.98 -5.02
CA THR A 23 7.25 7.52 -4.03
C THR A 23 6.94 6.03 -4.23
N VAL A 24 7.01 5.54 -5.47
CA VAL A 24 6.81 4.12 -5.77
C VAL A 24 8.11 3.33 -5.55
N MET A 25 8.17 2.61 -4.42
CA MET A 25 9.26 1.68 -4.12
C MET A 25 9.05 0.33 -4.80
N ASN A 26 10.15 -0.30 -5.25
CA ASN A 26 10.16 -1.63 -5.89
C ASN A 26 9.15 -1.70 -7.06
N GLY A 27 9.12 -0.63 -7.86
CA GLY A 27 8.15 -0.39 -8.95
C GLY A 27 8.43 -1.16 -10.25
N ILE A 28 9.62 -1.77 -10.36
CA ILE A 28 10.02 -2.59 -11.51
C ILE A 28 9.65 -4.06 -11.21
N PRO A 29 8.81 -4.70 -12.05
CA PRO A 29 8.53 -6.13 -11.94
C PRO A 29 9.77 -6.98 -12.15
N LEU A 30 9.95 -8.01 -11.32
CA LEU A 30 11.04 -8.99 -11.46
C LEU A 30 10.46 -10.40 -11.37
N LEU A 31 11.01 -11.32 -12.17
CA LEU A 31 10.52 -12.72 -12.26
C LEU A 31 10.61 -13.46 -10.93
N ASP A 32 11.63 -13.17 -10.14
CA ASP A 32 11.91 -13.74 -8.82
C ASP A 32 11.47 -12.81 -7.67
N PHE A 33 10.71 -11.76 -7.98
CA PHE A 33 10.30 -10.71 -7.05
C PHE A 33 11.47 -10.03 -6.30
N GLY A 34 12.67 -10.03 -6.87
CA GLY A 34 13.88 -9.51 -6.21
C GLY A 34 14.38 -10.42 -5.08
N GLY A 35 14.11 -11.72 -5.16
CA GLY A 35 14.45 -12.72 -4.15
C GLY A 35 13.58 -12.70 -2.90
N GLY A 36 12.52 -11.89 -2.87
CA GLY A 36 11.59 -11.76 -1.75
C GLY A 36 10.29 -12.52 -1.95
N HIS A 37 9.57 -12.79 -0.85
CA HIS A 37 8.22 -13.35 -0.94
C HIS A 37 7.21 -12.23 -1.18
N PRO A 38 6.38 -12.25 -2.24
CA PRO A 38 5.46 -11.17 -2.57
C PRO A 38 4.17 -11.23 -1.73
N ASP A 39 4.28 -11.25 -0.40
CA ASP A 39 3.16 -11.28 0.53
C ASP A 39 3.25 -10.11 1.55
N PRO A 40 2.28 -9.18 1.59
CA PRO A 40 2.36 -7.94 2.35
C PRO A 40 2.03 -8.17 3.83
N ASN A 41 3.01 -8.62 4.59
CA ASN A 41 2.93 -8.75 6.06
C ASN A 41 4.14 -8.09 6.74
N LEU A 42 4.13 -8.02 8.07
CA LEU A 42 5.19 -7.34 8.85
C LEU A 42 6.58 -7.98 8.71
N VAL A 43 6.64 -9.26 8.31
CA VAL A 43 7.90 -9.98 8.09
C VAL A 43 8.48 -9.63 6.72
N TYR A 44 7.70 -9.83 5.64
CA TYR A 44 8.20 -9.64 4.28
C TYR A 44 8.22 -8.17 3.84
N ALA A 45 7.40 -7.32 4.44
CA ALA A 45 7.40 -5.88 4.23
C ALA A 45 8.21 -5.12 5.31
N LYS A 46 9.17 -5.79 5.96
CA LYS A 46 9.96 -5.20 7.06
C LYS A 46 10.59 -3.85 6.69
N GLY A 47 11.13 -3.70 5.48
CA GLY A 47 11.71 -2.43 5.04
C GLY A 47 10.70 -1.27 5.00
N LEU A 48 9.45 -1.55 4.63
CA LEU A 48 8.37 -0.55 4.67
C LEU A 48 7.98 -0.25 6.13
N TYR A 49 7.86 -1.29 6.97
CA TYR A 49 7.55 -1.12 8.39
C TYR A 49 8.61 -0.27 9.10
N ASP A 50 9.89 -0.62 8.95
CA ASP A 50 11.02 0.11 9.55
C ASP A 50 11.01 1.58 9.11
N LEU A 51 10.77 1.86 7.82
CA LEU A 51 10.65 3.23 7.31
C LEU A 51 9.52 3.98 8.01
N LEU A 52 8.34 3.40 8.13
CA LEU A 52 7.19 4.08 8.73
C LEU A 52 7.27 4.20 10.25
N MET A 53 8.08 3.38 10.91
CA MET A 53 8.35 3.52 12.35
C MET A 53 9.49 4.51 12.63
N SER A 54 10.24 4.95 11.61
CA SER A 54 11.35 5.89 11.76
C SER A 54 10.89 7.34 11.95
N ASP A 55 11.81 8.21 12.35
CA ASP A 55 11.56 9.67 12.42
C ASP A 55 11.39 10.34 11.05
N HIS A 56 11.85 9.67 9.98
CA HIS A 56 11.71 10.12 8.60
C HIS A 56 10.48 9.54 7.88
N ALA A 57 9.60 8.89 8.62
CA ALA A 57 8.42 8.23 8.08
C ALA A 57 7.51 9.21 7.30
N PRO A 58 7.05 8.85 6.08
CA PRO A 58 5.90 9.53 5.48
C PRO A 58 4.64 9.27 6.30
N ASP A 59 3.58 10.05 6.03
CA ASP A 59 2.32 9.94 6.78
C ASP A 59 1.59 8.61 6.55
N LEU A 60 1.74 8.05 5.35
CA LEU A 60 1.12 6.81 4.92
C LEU A 60 2.08 6.01 4.04
N GLY A 61 2.09 4.70 4.23
CA GLY A 61 2.77 3.76 3.35
C GLY A 61 1.95 2.49 3.18
N ALA A 62 2.10 1.87 2.02
CA ALA A 62 1.36 0.66 1.70
C ALA A 62 2.19 -0.35 0.90
N ALA A 63 1.89 -1.63 1.11
CA ALA A 63 2.38 -2.73 0.29
C ALA A 63 1.21 -3.51 -0.31
N SER A 64 1.49 -4.21 -1.39
CA SER A 64 0.56 -5.07 -2.11
C SER A 64 1.31 -6.32 -2.55
N ASP A 65 0.61 -7.45 -2.62
CA ASP A 65 1.13 -8.74 -3.02
C ASP A 65 1.38 -8.87 -4.53
N GLY A 66 1.69 -10.09 -4.97
CA GLY A 66 2.08 -10.42 -6.34
C GLY A 66 1.03 -10.09 -7.39
N ASP A 67 -0.23 -10.42 -7.11
CA ASP A 67 -1.39 -10.26 -7.99
C ASP A 67 -2.32 -9.09 -7.58
N ARG A 68 -2.08 -8.47 -6.42
CA ARG A 68 -2.77 -7.28 -5.85
C ARG A 68 -4.18 -7.49 -5.32
N ASP A 69 -4.53 -8.69 -4.88
CA ASP A 69 -5.79 -8.86 -4.14
C ASP A 69 -5.63 -8.50 -2.65
N ARG A 70 -4.40 -8.45 -2.14
CA ARG A 70 -4.09 -8.09 -0.75
C ARG A 70 -3.26 -6.82 -0.63
N ASN A 71 -3.44 -6.17 0.53
CA ASN A 71 -2.74 -4.95 0.88
C ASN A 71 -2.36 -4.93 2.36
N LEU A 72 -1.33 -4.13 2.64
CA LEU A 72 -0.88 -3.75 3.97
C LEU A 72 -0.84 -2.23 4.00
N ILE A 73 -1.48 -1.61 4.98
CA ILE A 73 -1.50 -0.16 5.19
C ILE A 73 -0.84 0.13 6.53
N ILE A 74 0.08 1.09 6.55
CA ILE A 74 0.78 1.52 7.76
C ILE A 74 0.75 3.05 7.77
N GLY A 75 0.45 3.63 8.93
CA GLY A 75 0.58 5.07 9.18
C GLY A 75 1.93 5.40 9.82
N ARG A 76 2.30 6.67 9.83
CA ARG A 76 3.48 7.17 10.55
C ARG A 76 3.45 6.69 12.01
N LYS A 77 4.44 5.86 12.39
CA LYS A 77 4.57 5.26 13.73
C LYS A 77 3.33 4.47 14.20
N HIS A 78 2.50 3.99 13.27
CA HIS A 78 1.28 3.28 13.62
C HIS A 78 0.98 2.14 12.64
N TYR A 79 1.02 0.91 13.14
CA TYR A 79 0.55 -0.24 12.38
C TYR A 79 -0.97 -0.32 12.43
N ILE A 80 -1.59 -0.57 11.27
CA ILE A 80 -3.04 -0.74 11.14
C ILE A 80 -3.30 -2.22 10.85
N ALA A 81 -3.96 -2.91 11.78
CA ALA A 81 -4.36 -4.29 11.56
C ALA A 81 -5.39 -4.38 10.41
N PRO A 82 -5.40 -5.46 9.61
CA PRO A 82 -6.34 -5.58 8.48
C PRO A 82 -7.81 -5.43 8.88
N SER A 83 -8.19 -5.95 10.05
CA SER A 83 -9.54 -5.82 10.60
C SER A 83 -9.90 -4.37 10.94
N ASP A 84 -8.97 -3.62 11.54
CA ASP A 84 -9.17 -2.20 11.85
C ASP A 84 -9.21 -1.35 10.60
N SER A 85 -8.40 -1.68 9.58
CA SER A 85 -8.45 -1.03 8.26
C SER A 85 -9.86 -1.16 7.65
N LEU A 86 -10.45 -2.36 7.68
CA LEU A 86 -11.82 -2.58 7.23
C LEU A 86 -12.83 -1.77 8.05
N ALA A 87 -12.69 -1.75 9.38
CA ALA A 87 -13.58 -0.99 10.26
C ALA A 87 -13.52 0.52 9.98
N ILE A 88 -12.32 1.07 9.76
CA ILE A 88 -12.11 2.49 9.40
C ILE A 88 -12.75 2.80 8.05
N MET A 89 -12.55 1.96 7.03
CA MET A 89 -13.18 2.14 5.73
C MET A 89 -14.70 2.10 5.83
N ALA A 90 -15.27 1.13 6.57
CA ALA A 90 -16.71 1.02 6.78
C ALA A 90 -17.28 2.26 7.49
N ALA A 91 -16.60 2.74 8.54
CA ALA A 91 -17.01 3.93 9.28
C ALA A 91 -17.00 5.22 8.43
N ASN A 92 -16.20 5.25 7.36
CA ASN A 92 -16.03 6.41 6.48
C ASN A 92 -16.54 6.16 5.05
N ALA A 93 -17.33 5.13 4.82
CA ALA A 93 -17.71 4.68 3.48
C ALA A 93 -18.37 5.77 2.63
N LEU A 94 -19.08 6.72 3.24
CA LEU A 94 -19.72 7.85 2.55
C LEU A 94 -18.73 8.85 1.92
N LEU A 95 -17.45 8.81 2.30
CA LEU A 95 -16.42 9.62 1.64
C LEU A 95 -16.01 9.02 0.30
N ASP A 96 -16.14 7.70 0.14
CA ASP A 96 -15.85 7.02 -1.11
C ASP A 96 -17.02 7.17 -2.09
N LYS A 97 -16.74 7.77 -3.25
CA LYS A 97 -17.72 8.00 -4.32
C LYS A 97 -18.46 6.72 -4.72
N GLY A 98 -17.80 5.56 -4.67
CA GLY A 98 -18.41 4.27 -5.00
C GLY A 98 -19.48 3.79 -4.00
N TYR A 99 -19.46 4.31 -2.77
CA TYR A 99 -20.34 3.88 -1.68
C TYR A 99 -21.29 4.99 -1.20
N ARG A 100 -21.20 6.21 -1.73
CA ARG A 100 -22.08 7.36 -1.38
C ARG A 100 -23.57 7.08 -1.52
N GLU A 101 -23.96 6.29 -2.51
CA GLU A 101 -25.37 6.00 -2.83
C GLU A 101 -25.85 4.64 -2.32
N ARG A 102 -24.94 3.81 -1.79
CA ARG A 102 -25.22 2.45 -1.31
C ARG A 102 -24.98 2.39 0.18
N VAL A 103 -25.98 2.84 0.93
CA VAL A 103 -26.08 2.53 2.36
C VAL A 103 -26.99 1.31 2.48
N PHE A 104 -26.56 0.35 3.29
CA PHE A 104 -27.37 -0.80 3.71
C PHE A 104 -28.71 -0.36 4.32
#